data_AF-A0A925YUG3-F1
#
_entry.id   AF-A0A925YUG3-F1
#
_cell.length_a   1.000
_cell.length_b   1.000
_cell.length_c   1.000
_cell.angle_alpha   90.00
_cell.angle_beta   90.00
_cell.angle_gamma   90.00
#
_symmetry.space_group_name_H-M   'P 1'
#
loop_
_entity.id
_entity.type
_entity.pdbx_description
1 polymer ?
#
loop_
_entity_poly.entity_id
_entity_poly.type
_entity_poly.pdbx_seq_one_letter_code
_entity_poly.pdbx_strand_id
1 'polypeptide(L)' 'TTSSTVPAALTTSGVTNDGKLTLGFNRARSGMNYLVEVSTDLQTWTTAAVNPGTVGELVTWTDTLANAPRRFARLRVTFP' A
#
# COMPACT_ATOMS: atom_id res chain seq x y z
N THR A 1 -25.46 6.41 -8.67
CA THR A 1 -24.12 6.36 -8.05
C THR A 1 -23.93 4.99 -7.44
N THR A 2 -23.28 4.07 -8.16
CA THR A 2 -22.99 2.74 -7.62
C THR A 2 -21.85 2.86 -6.61
N SER A 3 -22.18 2.77 -5.33
CA SER A 3 -21.17 2.64 -4.27
C SER A 3 -20.39 1.36 -4.55
N SER A 4 -19.13 1.49 -4.96
CA SER A 4 -18.25 0.35 -5.18
C SER A 4 -18.12 -0.43 -3.88
N THR A 5 -18.62 -1.67 -3.86
CA THR A 5 -18.59 -2.56 -2.71
C THR A 5 -17.26 -3.27 -2.55
N VAL A 6 -16.26 -2.97 -3.39
CA VAL A 6 -14.93 -3.57 -3.29
C VAL A 6 -14.31 -3.10 -1.98
N PRO A 7 -14.04 -4.00 -1.01
CA PRO A 7 -13.34 -3.63 0.20
C PRO A 7 -11.94 -3.13 -0.16
N ALA A 8 -11.39 -2.23 0.65
CA ALA A 8 -9.99 -1.88 0.53
C ALA A 8 -9.16 -3.15 0.74
N ALA A 9 -8.62 -3.68 -0.34
CA ALA A 9 -7.92 -4.95 -0.36
C ALA A 9 -6.57 -4.77 -1.03
N LEU A 10 -5.56 -5.42 -0.47
CA LEU A 10 -4.32 -5.66 -1.17
C LEU A 10 -4.62 -6.64 -2.30
N THR A 11 -4.42 -6.20 -3.53
CA THR A 11 -4.69 -6.98 -4.74
C THR A 11 -3.44 -7.65 -5.27
N THR A 12 -2.28 -7.03 -5.07
CA THR A 12 -0.99 -7.62 -5.48
C THR A 12 0.08 -7.37 -4.43
N SER A 13 0.98 -8.33 -4.29
CA SER A 13 2.21 -8.23 -3.53
C SER A 13 3.31 -8.94 -4.31
N GLY A 14 4.48 -8.34 -4.41
CA GLY A 14 5.59 -8.96 -5.11
C GLY A 14 6.93 -8.27 -4.90
N VAL A 15 7.91 -8.72 -5.66
CA VAL A 15 9.25 -8.15 -5.73
C VAL A 15 9.59 -7.90 -7.19
N THR A 16 10.09 -6.71 -7.51
CA THR A 16 10.56 -6.38 -8.85
C THR A 16 11.90 -7.07 -9.17
N ASN A 17 12.30 -7.09 -10.43
CA ASN A 17 13.58 -7.71 -10.85
C ASN A 17 14.80 -7.03 -10.20
N ASP A 18 14.71 -5.76 -9.85
CA ASP A 18 15.74 -5.02 -9.12
C ASP A 18 15.63 -5.18 -7.58
N GLY A 19 14.71 -6.03 -7.09
CA GLY A 19 14.64 -6.41 -5.68
C GLY A 19 13.85 -5.44 -4.80
N LYS A 20 12.95 -4.63 -5.35
CA LYS A 20 12.07 -3.73 -4.59
C LYS A 20 10.74 -4.39 -4.29
N LEU A 21 10.18 -4.12 -3.11
CA LEU A 21 8.83 -4.57 -2.79
C LEU A 21 7.81 -3.79 -3.62
N THR A 22 6.76 -4.46 -4.08
CA THR A 22 5.59 -3.82 -4.70
C THR A 22 4.31 -4.26 -4.02
N LEU A 23 3.39 -3.30 -3.84
CA LEU A 23 2.04 -3.50 -3.32
C LEU A 23 1.06 -2.87 -4.30
N GLY A 24 0.04 -3.62 -4.70
CA GLY A 24 -1.12 -3.09 -5.42
C GLY A 24 -2.37 -3.16 -4.57
N PHE A 25 -3.21 -2.13 -4.62
CA PHE A 25 -4.46 -2.06 -3.86
C PHE A 25 -5.47 -1.11 -4.50
N ASN A 26 -6.76 -1.38 -4.28
CA ASN A 26 -7.83 -0.49 -4.74
C ASN A 26 -8.11 0.61 -3.71
N ARG A 27 -7.98 1.88 -4.12
CA ARG A 27 -8.38 3.03 -3.30
C ARG A 27 -9.88 3.26 -3.42
N ALA A 28 -10.67 2.37 -2.83
CA ALA A 28 -12.12 2.32 -3.05
C ALA A 28 -12.93 3.50 -2.47
N ARG A 29 -12.45 4.21 -1.42
CA ARG A 29 -13.27 5.18 -0.66
C ARG A 29 -12.52 6.49 -0.37
N SER A 30 -13.20 7.62 -0.51
CA SER A 30 -12.67 8.95 -0.18
C SER A 30 -12.64 9.26 1.33
N GLY A 31 -13.53 8.64 2.11
CA GLY A 31 -13.64 8.85 3.56
C GLY A 31 -12.74 7.95 4.42
N MET A 32 -11.70 7.35 3.85
CA MET A 32 -10.73 6.50 4.55
C MET A 32 -9.32 6.97 4.24
N ASN A 33 -8.41 6.79 5.20
CA ASN A 33 -6.98 6.96 4.99
C ASN A 33 -6.35 5.64 4.54
N TYR A 34 -5.60 5.69 3.44
CA TYR A 34 -4.82 4.59 2.90
C TYR A 34 -3.34 4.91 3.14
N LEU A 35 -2.72 4.18 4.06
CA LEU A 35 -1.33 4.36 4.44
C LEU A 35 -0.53 3.17 3.93
N VAL A 36 0.47 3.42 3.10
CA VAL A 36 1.50 2.42 2.81
C VAL A 36 2.58 2.58 3.86
N GLU A 37 2.81 1.53 4.63
CA GLU A 37 3.80 1.52 5.70
C GLU A 37 4.87 0.47 5.44
N VAL A 38 6.09 0.78 5.84
CA VAL A 38 7.24 -0.11 5.72
C VAL A 38 7.88 -0.35 7.08
N SER A 39 8.54 -1.49 7.23
CA SER A 39 9.21 -1.89 8.47
C SER A 39 10.47 -2.68 8.17
N THR A 40 11.35 -2.75 9.17
CA THR A 40 12.53 -3.62 9.15
C THR A 40 12.53 -4.72 10.22
N ASP A 41 11.56 -4.67 11.13
CA ASP A 41 11.47 -5.52 12.33
C ASP A 41 10.06 -6.06 12.60
N LEU A 42 9.08 -5.74 11.73
CA LEU A 42 7.64 -6.01 11.87
C LEU A 42 6.97 -5.35 13.09
N GLN A 43 7.69 -4.56 13.87
CA GLN A 43 7.21 -3.92 15.09
C GLN A 43 7.08 -2.42 14.91
N THR A 44 8.12 -1.80 14.37
CA THR A 44 8.22 -0.37 14.09
C THR A 44 7.87 -0.12 12.63
N TRP A 45 6.84 0.69 12.40
CA TRP A 45 6.33 0.98 11.07
C TRP A 45 6.47 2.46 10.76
N THR A 46 6.99 2.77 9.58
CA THR A 46 7.08 4.14 9.06
C THR A 46 6.18 4.30 7.85
N THR A 47 5.48 5.44 7.76
CA THR A 47 4.63 5.74 6.62
C THR A 47 5.47 6.13 5.41
N ALA A 48 5.36 5.34 4.34
CA ALA A 48 6.03 5.59 3.06
C ALA A 48 5.15 6.38 2.08
N ALA A 49 3.83 6.21 2.14
CA ALA A 49 2.89 6.99 1.34
C ALA A 49 1.55 7.19 2.07
N VAL A 50 0.92 8.35 1.84
CA VAL A 50 -0.41 8.70 2.36
C VAL A 50 -1.34 8.95 1.19
N ASN A 51 -2.45 8.23 1.16
CA ASN A 51 -3.51 8.36 0.16
C ASN A 51 -3.00 8.41 -1.30
N PRO A 52 -2.08 7.51 -1.71
CA PRO A 52 -1.57 7.51 -3.09
C PRO A 52 -2.67 7.22 -4.11
N GLY A 53 -2.51 7.76 -5.33
CA GLY A 53 -3.48 7.65 -6.41
C GLY A 53 -4.79 8.39 -6.14
N THR A 54 -5.83 8.03 -6.88
CA THR A 54 -7.17 8.63 -6.79
C THR A 54 -8.22 7.62 -6.34
N VAL A 55 -9.36 8.10 -5.84
CA VAL A 55 -10.44 7.21 -5.37
C VAL A 55 -11.06 6.49 -6.57
N GLY A 56 -11.20 5.17 -6.47
CA GLY A 56 -11.64 4.26 -7.54
C GLY A 56 -10.51 3.66 -8.37
N GLU A 57 -9.27 4.06 -8.13
CA GLU A 57 -8.09 3.61 -8.87
C GLU A 57 -7.45 2.35 -8.25
N LEU A 58 -6.92 1.48 -9.12
CA LEU A 58 -5.96 0.46 -8.72
C LEU A 58 -4.58 1.10 -8.59
N VAL A 59 -4.16 1.33 -7.35
CA VAL A 59 -2.87 1.94 -7.03
C VAL A 59 -1.81 0.86 -7.02
N THR A 60 -0.66 1.14 -7.62
CA THR A 60 0.56 0.35 -7.45
C THR A 60 1.62 1.21 -6.79
N TRP A 61 2.11 0.77 -5.64
CA TRP A 61 3.24 1.36 -4.95
C TRP A 61 4.44 0.43 -5.05
N THR A 62 5.61 1.01 -5.29
CA THR A 62 6.90 0.29 -5.31
C THR A 62 7.84 0.97 -4.33
N ASP A 63 8.49 0.18 -3.48
CA ASP A 63 9.48 0.68 -2.54
C ASP A 63 10.65 1.33 -3.30
N THR A 64 11.18 2.39 -2.74
CA THR A 64 12.39 3.04 -3.26
C THR A 64 13.64 2.21 -2.99
N LEU A 65 13.63 1.36 -1.96
CA LEU A 65 14.79 0.55 -1.57
C LEU A 65 14.78 -0.82 -2.27
N ALA A 66 15.85 -1.07 -3.02
CA ALA A 66 16.13 -2.36 -3.67
C ALA A 66 16.99 -3.25 -2.77
N ASN A 67 16.68 -4.55 -2.73
CA ASN A 67 17.46 -5.59 -2.03
C ASN A 67 17.72 -5.28 -0.54
N ALA A 68 16.84 -4.50 0.09
CA ALA A 68 16.97 -4.16 1.50
C ALA A 68 16.73 -5.42 2.35
N PRO A 69 17.71 -5.83 3.18
CA PRO A 69 17.53 -6.98 4.04
C PRO A 69 16.42 -6.72 5.06
N ARG A 70 15.58 -7.74 5.31
CA ARG A 70 14.46 -7.67 6.27
C ARG A 70 13.52 -6.48 5.97
N ARG A 71 13.16 -6.27 4.71
CA ARG A 71 12.19 -5.24 4.33
C ARG A 71 10.78 -5.81 4.30
N PHE A 72 9.84 -5.12 4.95
CA PHE A 72 8.42 -5.48 4.97
C PHE A 72 7.59 -4.27 4.57
N ALA A 73 6.47 -4.52 3.90
CA ALA A 73 5.52 -3.48 3.53
C ALA A 73 4.09 -3.95 3.85
N ARG A 74 3.22 -3.03 4.25
CA ARG A 74 1.79 -3.28 4.47
C ARG A 74 0.94 -2.12 3.98
N LEU A 75 -0.30 -2.43 3.64
CA LEU A 75 -1.36 -1.44 3.53
C LEU A 75 -2.10 -1.38 4.87
N ARG A 76 -2.23 -0.18 5.42
CA ARG A 76 -3.07 0.11 6.58
C ARG A 76 -4.20 1.06 6.18
N VAL A 77 -5.43 0.67 6.48
CA VAL A 77 -6.63 1.44 6.13
C VAL A 77 -7.34 1.84 7.42
N THR A 78 -7.57 3.13 7.61
CA THR A 78 -8.19 3.67 8.84
C THR A 78 -9.26 4.69 8.51
N PHE A 79 -10.14 4.97 9.47
CA PHE A 79 -10.94 6.18 9.45
C PHE A 79 -10.02 7.42 9.58
N PRO A 80 -10.47 8.61 9.11
CA PRO A 80 -9.76 9.86 9.25
C PRO A 80 -9.41 10.22 10.70
#